data_AF-A0A1E3NFD7-F1
#
_entry.id   AF-A0A1E3NFD7-F1
#
_cell.length_a   1.000
_cell.length_b   1.000
_cell.length_c   1.000
_cell.angle_alpha   90.00
_cell.angle_beta   90.00
_cell.angle_gamma   90.00
#
_symmetry.space_group_name_H-M   'P 1'
#
loop_
_entity.id
_entity.type
_entity.pdbx_description
1 polymer ?
#
loop_
_entity_poly.entity_id
_entity_poly.type
_entity_poly.pdbx_seq_one_letter_code
_entity_poly.pdbx_strand_id
1 'polypeptide(L)'
;QQQQQQQQQQQAPLSPAPFALTGQTQAPAPPAGGATTAVTAAANPSPPRDYAPTINDKLTKIRTSWDASNPQCTMVTHFYNKVDASFTNFTRPPNESPEEWEAAMKNRPKEYNSIPVKAAGFSDLFERDRLQDNHVKQTRILLNQINDKLTCLNEKHDLHSNTMLLKCKMRQKNLNVKLLKIAINLSILKYKGYPLTNDEELLIARFNSLLGKLDDPVGLNRVNELWARLSSLK
;
A
#
# COMPACT_ATOMS: atom_id res chain seq x y z
N GLN A 1 -23.55 25.52 -29.96
CA GLN A 1 -24.11 26.50 -29.01
C GLN A 1 -23.90 25.89 -27.62
N GLN A 2 -23.08 26.49 -26.75
CA GLN A 2 -23.45 27.56 -25.79
C GLN A 2 -24.53 27.12 -24.78
N GLN A 3 -24.44 27.39 -23.47
CA GLN A 3 -23.32 27.78 -22.59
C GLN A 3 -23.80 27.79 -21.12
N GLN A 4 -22.95 27.39 -20.14
CA GLN A 4 -22.81 27.96 -18.76
C GLN A 4 -24.04 28.09 -17.81
N GLN A 5 -23.94 28.31 -16.48
CA GLN A 5 -22.88 28.64 -15.49
C GLN A 5 -23.28 28.00 -14.12
N GLN A 6 -22.41 27.35 -13.33
CA GLN A 6 -21.56 27.84 -12.20
C GLN A 6 -22.24 28.43 -10.94
N GLN A 7 -21.75 27.97 -9.77
CA GLN A 7 -21.14 28.83 -8.74
C GLN A 7 -20.08 28.02 -7.93
N GLN A 8 -19.28 28.68 -7.07
CA GLN A 8 -17.92 28.21 -6.72
C GLN A 8 -17.33 28.83 -5.43
N GLN A 9 -16.97 28.03 -4.40
CA GLN A 9 -16.16 28.42 -3.21
C GLN A 9 -15.48 27.20 -2.53
N GLN A 10 -14.34 27.28 -1.81
CA GLN A 10 -13.14 28.13 -1.97
C GLN A 10 -11.91 27.51 -1.22
N GLN A 11 -10.77 27.46 -1.92
CA GLN A 11 -9.33 27.41 -1.54
C GLN A 11 -8.82 27.26 -0.08
N ALA A 12 -7.73 26.49 0.04
CA ALA A 12 -6.43 26.98 0.56
C ALA A 12 -5.24 26.11 0.04
N PRO A 13 -4.21 26.66 -0.61
CA PRO A 13 -2.99 25.93 -0.98
C PRO A 13 -1.78 26.30 -0.11
N LEU A 14 -0.97 25.31 0.27
CA LEU A 14 0.36 25.52 0.85
C LEU A 14 1.45 25.17 -0.16
N SER A 15 2.52 25.97 -0.19
CA SER A 15 3.66 25.84 -1.11
C SER A 15 4.96 26.22 -0.37
N PRO A 16 6.14 25.81 -0.86
CA PRO A 16 7.26 25.50 0.02
C PRO A 16 8.10 26.73 0.42
N ALA A 17 8.71 26.65 1.61
CA ALA A 17 9.68 27.64 2.08
C ALA A 17 11.05 27.45 1.38
N PRO A 18 11.68 28.51 0.86
CA PRO A 18 13.01 28.44 0.29
C PRO A 18 14.12 28.59 1.35
N PHE A 19 15.27 28.00 1.01
CA PHE A 19 16.55 28.15 1.70
C PHE A 19 17.07 29.60 1.58
N ALA A 20 17.61 30.19 2.65
CA ALA A 20 18.22 31.53 2.61
C ALA A 20 19.63 31.50 3.24
N LEU A 21 20.64 31.83 2.42
CA LEU A 21 22.06 31.85 2.76
C LEU A 21 22.67 33.19 2.30
N THR A 22 22.86 34.13 3.21
CA THR A 22 23.69 35.35 3.14
C THR A 22 23.57 36.06 4.51
N GLY A 23 24.56 36.77 5.07
CA GLY A 23 25.87 37.15 4.56
C GLY A 23 26.16 38.64 4.83
N GLN A 24 27.13 38.93 5.72
CA GLN A 24 27.83 40.22 5.89
C GLN A 24 27.04 41.44 6.45
N THR A 25 27.32 41.89 7.69
CA THR A 25 28.29 42.91 8.17
C THR A 25 27.73 44.34 8.28
N GLN A 26 27.78 44.93 9.48
CA GLN A 26 27.92 46.39 9.66
C GLN A 26 28.44 46.78 11.06
N ALA A 27 29.46 47.64 11.08
CA ALA A 27 29.93 48.49 12.19
C ALA A 27 30.44 49.80 11.54
N PRO A 28 30.27 50.99 12.15
CA PRO A 28 31.09 51.48 13.28
C PRO A 28 30.18 52.00 14.45
N ALA A 29 30.50 52.90 15.40
CA ALA A 29 31.61 53.85 15.62
C ALA A 29 31.81 54.19 17.13
N PRO A 30 32.92 54.85 17.54
CA PRO A 30 33.23 55.19 18.95
C PRO A 30 32.89 56.67 19.28
N PRO A 31 32.98 57.20 20.55
CA PRO A 31 34.28 57.47 21.22
C PRO A 31 34.37 57.47 22.78
N ALA A 32 35.62 57.40 23.27
CA ALA A 32 36.24 58.08 24.44
C ALA A 32 35.78 57.90 25.91
N GLY A 33 36.76 57.69 26.82
CA GLY A 33 36.81 58.42 28.11
C GLY A 33 37.31 57.76 29.41
N GLY A 34 38.65 57.59 29.60
CA GLY A 34 39.32 57.47 30.93
C GLY A 34 39.06 56.21 31.79
N ALA A 35 39.81 55.93 32.87
CA ALA A 35 41.17 56.30 33.28
C ALA A 35 41.66 55.40 34.44
N THR A 36 42.95 54.98 34.46
CA THR A 36 43.71 54.37 35.61
C THR A 36 43.15 53.07 36.24
N THR A 37 43.92 52.09 36.73
CA THR A 37 45.26 52.07 37.34
C THR A 37 45.93 50.69 37.13
N ALA A 38 47.26 50.57 37.21
CA ALA A 38 48.00 49.34 36.93
C ALA A 38 48.38 48.51 38.18
N VAL A 39 48.35 47.18 38.09
CA VAL A 39 49.26 46.24 38.77
C VAL A 39 49.57 45.04 37.84
N THR A 40 50.81 44.57 37.87
CA THR A 40 51.41 43.51 37.03
C THR A 40 51.09 42.08 37.48
N ALA A 41 50.87 41.15 36.52
CA ALA A 41 51.14 39.72 36.71
C ALA A 41 51.44 38.99 35.37
N ALA A 42 52.27 37.95 35.44
CA ALA A 42 53.02 37.33 34.35
C ALA A 42 52.22 36.61 33.24
N ALA A 43 52.82 36.70 32.04
CA ALA A 43 52.84 35.77 30.90
C ALA A 43 51.94 34.51 30.91
N ASN A 44 51.08 34.41 29.89
CA ASN A 44 50.73 33.13 29.26
C ASN A 44 50.43 33.37 27.76
N PRO A 45 51.16 32.77 26.80
CA PRO A 45 50.97 33.05 25.38
C PRO A 45 49.77 32.27 24.81
N SER A 46 48.66 32.96 24.57
CA SER A 46 47.54 32.42 23.79
C SER A 46 47.91 32.39 22.28
N PRO A 47 47.67 31.27 21.57
CA PRO A 47 47.92 31.23 20.13
C PRO A 47 46.89 32.10 19.36
N PRO A 48 47.30 32.76 18.26
CA PRO A 48 46.43 33.66 17.50
C PRO A 48 45.29 32.91 16.80
N ARG A 49 44.10 33.52 16.76
CA ARG A 49 42.85 32.90 16.26
C ARG A 49 42.64 32.96 14.74
N ASP A 50 43.61 33.46 13.98
CA ASP A 50 43.48 33.66 12.53
C ASP A 50 44.35 32.67 11.72
N TYR A 51 44.03 31.38 11.80
CA TYR A 51 44.61 30.38 10.91
C TYR A 51 43.91 30.42 9.54
N ALA A 52 44.38 31.30 8.66
CA ALA A 52 43.99 31.27 7.25
C ALA A 52 44.56 29.99 6.60
N PRO A 53 43.74 28.99 6.21
CA PRO A 53 44.26 27.73 5.70
C PRO A 53 45.04 27.96 4.41
N THR A 54 46.21 27.34 4.31
CA THR A 54 47.09 27.48 3.14
C THR A 54 46.39 26.90 1.91
N ILE A 55 46.86 27.27 0.72
CA ILE A 55 46.31 26.73 -0.54
C ILE A 55 46.44 25.20 -0.58
N ASN A 56 47.52 24.66 0.00
CA ASN A 56 47.74 23.23 0.15
C ASN A 56 46.70 22.56 1.07
N ASP A 57 46.31 23.19 2.18
CA ASP A 57 45.26 22.67 3.06
C ASP A 57 43.90 22.64 2.35
N LYS A 58 43.61 23.65 1.53
CA LYS A 58 42.37 23.70 0.72
C LYS A 58 42.36 22.60 -0.35
N LEU A 59 43.47 22.39 -1.07
CA LEU A 59 43.61 21.32 -2.04
C LEU A 59 43.53 19.93 -1.39
N THR A 60 44.16 19.76 -0.22
CA THR A 60 44.09 18.53 0.56
C THR A 60 42.66 18.27 1.02
N LYS A 61 41.96 19.29 1.55
CA LYS A 61 40.55 19.20 1.93
C LYS A 61 39.65 18.78 0.77
N ILE A 62 39.86 19.34 -0.43
CA ILE A 62 39.12 18.93 -1.64
C ILE A 62 39.44 17.47 -1.97
N ARG A 63 40.71 17.07 -2.06
CA ARG A 63 41.10 15.68 -2.34
C ARG A 63 40.47 14.70 -1.34
N THR A 64 40.54 15.03 -0.05
CA THR A 64 39.94 14.28 1.06
C THR A 64 38.41 14.23 0.98
N SER A 65 37.74 15.29 0.56
CA SER A 65 36.26 15.33 0.50
C SER A 65 35.67 14.51 -0.65
N TRP A 66 36.49 14.13 -1.64
CA TRP A 66 36.15 13.29 -2.79
C TRP A 66 36.68 11.85 -2.68
N ASP A 67 37.49 11.54 -1.66
CA ASP A 67 38.01 10.20 -1.41
C ASP A 67 37.03 9.40 -0.55
N ALA A 68 36.46 8.31 -1.11
CA ALA A 68 35.51 7.45 -0.42
C ALA A 68 36.13 6.64 0.74
N SER A 69 37.47 6.47 0.75
CA SER A 69 38.19 5.81 1.85
C SER A 69 38.35 6.69 3.09
N ASN A 70 38.13 8.01 2.96
CA ASN A 70 38.38 8.96 4.03
C ASN A 70 37.12 9.24 4.88
N PRO A 71 37.19 9.23 6.23
CA PRO A 71 36.05 9.55 7.08
C PRO A 71 35.48 10.96 6.87
N GLN A 72 36.25 11.89 6.29
CA GLN A 72 35.82 13.25 5.97
C GLN A 72 35.27 13.40 4.53
N CYS A 73 34.87 12.30 3.89
CA CYS A 73 34.24 12.32 2.57
C CYS A 73 32.90 13.08 2.63
N THR A 74 32.65 13.95 1.65
CA THR A 74 31.36 14.68 1.55
C THR A 74 30.27 13.88 0.87
N MET A 75 30.62 12.81 0.16
CA MET A 75 29.71 11.94 -0.58
C MET A 75 29.23 10.77 0.27
N VAL A 76 28.81 11.05 1.50
CA VAL A 76 28.23 10.06 2.41
C VAL A 76 26.71 10.17 2.37
N THR A 77 26.02 9.05 2.22
CA THR A 77 24.55 9.00 2.32
C THR A 77 24.11 7.70 2.98
N HIS A 78 23.13 7.80 3.86
CA HIS A 78 22.57 6.66 4.58
C HIS A 78 21.34 6.10 3.88
N PHE A 79 21.33 4.79 3.67
CA PHE A 79 20.21 4.09 3.06
C PHE A 79 19.61 3.09 4.04
N TYR A 80 18.28 3.04 4.12
CA TYR A 80 17.58 2.19 5.08
C TYR A 80 17.26 0.83 4.44
N ASN A 81 17.97 -0.22 4.85
CA ASN A 81 17.67 -1.59 4.42
C ASN A 81 16.64 -2.22 5.36
N LYS A 82 15.61 -2.88 4.82
CA LYS A 82 14.58 -3.57 5.61
C LYS A 82 15.14 -4.87 6.20
N VAL A 83 14.90 -5.09 7.49
CA VAL A 83 15.32 -6.28 8.23
C VAL A 83 14.11 -6.90 8.93
N ASP A 84 14.16 -8.19 9.20
CA ASP A 84 13.10 -8.88 9.94
C ASP A 84 12.97 -8.34 11.38
N ALA A 85 11.77 -8.43 11.97
CA ALA A 85 11.52 -7.99 13.34
C ALA A 85 12.31 -8.79 14.40
N SER A 86 12.78 -10.00 14.05
CA SER A 86 13.58 -10.88 14.90
C SER A 86 14.98 -10.32 15.23
N PHE A 87 15.50 -9.39 14.41
CA PHE A 87 16.77 -8.72 14.70
C PHE A 87 16.49 -7.36 15.35
N THR A 88 16.78 -7.27 16.64
CA THR A 88 16.61 -6.07 17.49
C THR A 88 17.94 -5.46 17.95
N ASN A 89 19.00 -6.29 18.03
CA ASN A 89 20.33 -5.88 18.48
C ASN A 89 21.15 -5.37 17.28
N PHE A 90 21.15 -4.05 17.06
CA PHE A 90 21.91 -3.41 15.99
C PHE A 90 23.24 -2.85 16.51
N THR A 91 24.35 -3.49 16.16
CA THR A 91 25.69 -2.98 16.43
C THR A 91 26.08 -1.95 15.36
N ARG A 92 26.71 -0.84 15.78
CA ARG A 92 27.25 0.17 14.84
C ARG A 92 28.33 -0.45 13.93
N PRO A 93 28.27 -0.24 12.61
CA PRO A 93 29.35 -0.61 11.68
C PRO A 93 30.67 0.11 12.02
N PRO A 94 31.84 -0.56 11.93
CA PRO A 94 33.13 0.01 12.35
C PRO A 94 33.66 1.14 11.43
N ASN A 95 32.99 1.42 10.31
CA ASN A 95 33.33 2.44 9.32
C ASN A 95 32.53 3.75 9.45
N GLU A 96 31.78 3.94 10.55
CA GLU A 96 30.89 5.08 10.74
C GLU A 96 31.15 5.84 12.03
N SER A 97 31.07 7.17 11.97
CA SER A 97 31.26 8.02 13.14
C SER A 97 30.06 7.92 14.10
N PRO A 98 30.23 8.20 15.41
CA PRO A 98 29.13 8.05 16.35
C PRO A 98 27.91 8.91 16.07
N GLU A 99 28.17 10.16 15.67
CA GLU A 99 27.18 11.20 15.42
C GLU A 99 26.36 10.94 14.14
N GLU A 100 27.02 10.54 13.04
CA GLU A 100 26.34 10.15 11.78
C GLU A 100 25.35 9.00 12.01
N TRP A 101 25.77 7.96 12.74
CA TRP A 101 24.93 6.79 13.01
C TRP A 101 23.69 7.13 13.83
N GLU A 102 23.84 7.98 14.85
CA GLU A 102 22.73 8.40 15.70
C GLU A 102 21.76 9.33 14.96
N ALA A 103 22.29 10.23 14.11
CA ALA A 103 21.48 11.05 13.21
C ALA A 103 20.72 10.20 12.18
N ALA A 104 21.35 9.20 11.57
CA ALA A 104 20.72 8.27 10.64
C ALA A 104 19.64 7.42 11.32
N MET A 105 19.92 6.88 12.52
CA MET A 105 18.93 6.12 13.28
C MET A 105 17.73 6.98 13.72
N LYS A 106 17.94 8.28 13.99
CA LYS A 106 16.86 9.24 14.29
C LYS A 106 16.00 9.58 13.07
N ASN A 107 16.61 9.70 11.89
CA ASN A 107 15.93 10.03 10.63
C ASN A 107 15.29 8.81 9.94
N ARG A 108 15.40 7.63 10.55
CA ARG A 108 14.84 6.37 10.07
C ARG A 108 13.31 6.42 9.90
N PRO A 109 12.75 5.94 8.77
CA PRO A 109 11.31 5.73 8.60
C PRO A 109 10.77 4.76 9.66
N LYS A 110 9.80 5.21 10.46
CA LYS A 110 9.26 4.45 11.61
C LYS A 110 8.35 3.28 11.24
N GLU A 111 7.89 3.23 9.99
CA GLU A 111 6.92 2.25 9.48
C GLU A 111 7.48 0.82 9.36
N TYR A 112 8.81 0.67 9.27
CA TYR A 112 9.45 -0.62 9.01
C TYR A 112 10.67 -0.85 9.92
N ASN A 113 10.95 -2.12 10.24
CA ASN A 113 12.23 -2.45 10.85
C ASN A 113 13.34 -2.29 9.79
N SER A 114 14.15 -1.23 9.91
CA SER A 114 15.13 -0.86 8.90
C SER A 114 16.44 -0.35 9.50
N ILE A 115 17.58 -0.84 9.01
CA ILE A 115 18.91 -0.45 9.49
C ILE A 115 19.50 0.59 8.53
N PRO A 116 20.06 1.71 9.02
CA PRO A 116 20.85 2.60 8.17
C PRO A 116 22.14 1.90 7.73
N VAL A 117 22.42 1.97 6.44
CA VAL A 117 23.65 1.50 5.80
C VAL A 117 24.32 2.71 5.18
N LYS A 118 25.50 3.06 5.68
CA LYS A 118 26.37 4.10 5.10
C LYS A 118 26.85 3.65 3.72
N ALA A 119 26.66 4.49 2.72
CA ALA A 119 27.29 4.38 1.41
C ALA A 119 28.24 5.57 1.20
N ALA A 120 29.45 5.30 0.74
CA ALA A 120 30.49 6.28 0.48
C ALA A 120 30.81 6.36 -1.02
N GLY A 121 30.52 7.50 -1.63
CA GLY A 121 30.77 7.75 -3.05
C GLY A 121 29.91 6.93 -4.01
N PHE A 122 30.31 6.90 -5.28
CA PHE A 122 29.51 6.33 -6.37
C PHE A 122 29.60 4.81 -6.52
N SER A 123 30.62 4.16 -5.94
CA SER A 123 30.78 2.69 -6.02
C SER A 123 29.64 1.97 -5.30
N ASP A 124 29.40 2.33 -4.05
CA ASP A 124 28.34 1.77 -3.21
C ASP A 124 26.94 2.07 -3.77
N LEU A 125 26.77 3.24 -4.40
CA LEU A 125 25.54 3.60 -5.09
C LEU A 125 25.29 2.70 -6.31
N PHE A 126 26.34 2.37 -7.08
CA PHE A 126 26.24 1.47 -8.23
C PHE A 126 26.00 0.01 -7.81
N GLU A 127 26.58 -0.45 -6.70
CA GLU A 127 26.25 -1.76 -6.14
C GLU A 127 24.76 -1.82 -5.72
N ARG A 128 24.25 -0.76 -5.09
CA ARG A 128 22.82 -0.64 -4.75
C ARG A 128 21.89 -0.57 -5.95
N ASP A 129 22.30 0.06 -7.05
CA ASP A 129 21.55 0.06 -8.31
C ASP A 129 21.44 -1.36 -8.89
N ARG A 130 22.57 -2.08 -8.94
CA ARG A 130 22.59 -3.50 -9.33
C ARG A 130 21.72 -4.37 -8.42
N LEU A 131 21.73 -4.14 -7.11
CA LEU A 131 20.88 -4.88 -6.17
C LEU A 131 19.39 -4.61 -6.44
N GLN A 132 19.02 -3.36 -6.70
CA GLN A 132 17.64 -2.97 -7.04
C GLN A 132 17.16 -3.58 -8.35
N ASP A 133 17.97 -3.53 -9.42
CA ASP A 133 17.65 -4.17 -10.70
C ASP A 133 17.44 -5.70 -10.56
N ASN A 134 18.30 -6.37 -9.78
CA ASN A 134 18.13 -7.79 -9.48
C ASN A 134 16.82 -8.07 -8.71
N HIS A 135 16.48 -7.27 -7.71
CA HIS A 135 15.19 -7.39 -7.01
C HIS A 135 14.00 -7.13 -7.92
N VAL A 136 14.04 -6.11 -8.78
CA VAL A 136 12.98 -5.83 -9.76
C VAL A 136 12.79 -7.01 -10.73
N LYS A 137 13.88 -7.64 -11.19
CA LYS A 137 13.83 -8.86 -12.01
C LYS A 137 13.17 -10.02 -11.26
N GLN A 138 13.54 -10.27 -10.01
CA GLN A 138 12.93 -11.30 -9.16
C GLN A 138 11.43 -11.04 -8.94
N THR A 139 11.04 -9.80 -8.61
CA THR A 139 9.64 -9.42 -8.41
C THR A 139 8.80 -9.61 -9.67
N ARG A 140 9.35 -9.28 -10.86
CA ARG A 140 8.67 -9.54 -12.15
C ARG A 140 8.41 -11.03 -12.39
N ILE A 141 9.39 -11.89 -12.10
CA ILE A 141 9.23 -13.35 -12.22
C ILE A 141 8.13 -13.85 -11.26
N LEU A 142 8.14 -13.39 -10.00
CA LEU A 142 7.12 -13.76 -9.02
C LEU A 142 5.73 -13.28 -9.43
N LEU A 143 5.61 -12.07 -9.96
CA LEU A 143 4.34 -11.51 -10.43
C LEU A 143 3.76 -12.31 -11.60
N ASN A 144 4.61 -12.72 -12.56
CA ASN A 144 4.19 -13.61 -13.65
C ASN A 144 3.70 -14.95 -13.12
N GLN A 145 4.43 -15.58 -12.18
CA GLN A 145 3.98 -16.83 -11.54
C GLN A 145 2.64 -16.69 -10.79
N ILE A 146 2.34 -15.53 -10.22
CA ILE A 146 1.04 -15.24 -9.59
C ILE A 146 -0.05 -15.11 -10.67
N ASN A 147 0.24 -14.41 -11.76
CA ASN A 147 -0.68 -14.27 -12.90
C ASN A 147 -1.02 -15.63 -13.55
N ASP A 148 -0.03 -16.50 -13.75
CA ASP A 148 -0.21 -17.83 -14.34
C ASP A 148 -1.08 -18.72 -13.42
N LYS A 149 -0.84 -18.67 -12.11
CA LYS A 149 -1.67 -19.36 -11.10
C LYS A 149 -3.10 -18.84 -11.08
N LEU A 150 -3.29 -17.52 -11.19
CA LEU A 150 -4.62 -16.91 -11.24
C LEU A 150 -5.38 -17.33 -12.50
N THR A 151 -4.70 -17.35 -13.65
CA THR A 151 -5.25 -17.78 -14.94
C THR A 151 -5.72 -19.23 -14.88
N CYS A 152 -4.83 -20.14 -14.45
CA CYS A 152 -5.14 -21.56 -14.28
C CYS A 152 -6.28 -21.80 -13.25
N LEU A 153 -6.32 -21.04 -12.17
CA LEU A 153 -7.43 -21.11 -11.20
C LEU A 153 -8.76 -20.66 -11.83
N ASN A 154 -8.75 -19.59 -12.63
CA ASN A 154 -9.94 -19.09 -13.29
C ASN A 154 -10.47 -20.08 -14.34
N GLU A 155 -9.60 -20.61 -15.21
CA GLU A 155 -9.94 -21.67 -16.17
C GLU A 155 -10.56 -22.90 -15.47
N LYS A 156 -9.97 -23.33 -14.36
CA LYS A 156 -10.51 -24.43 -13.55
C LYS A 156 -11.87 -24.09 -12.93
N HIS A 157 -12.08 -22.86 -12.49
CA HIS A 157 -13.36 -22.41 -11.95
C HIS A 157 -14.45 -22.43 -13.04
N ASP A 158 -14.17 -21.84 -14.19
CA ASP A 158 -15.13 -21.65 -15.28
C ASP A 158 -15.49 -22.97 -15.96
N LEU A 159 -14.51 -23.79 -16.35
CA LEU A 159 -14.80 -25.06 -17.04
C LEU A 159 -15.32 -26.14 -16.08
N HIS A 160 -14.66 -26.31 -14.93
CA HIS A 160 -14.93 -27.46 -14.06
C HIS A 160 -15.92 -27.13 -12.92
N SER A 161 -15.60 -26.15 -12.08
CA SER A 161 -16.38 -25.87 -10.86
C SER A 161 -17.81 -25.42 -11.18
N ASN A 162 -17.98 -24.51 -12.15
CA ASN A 162 -19.31 -24.02 -12.55
C ASN A 162 -20.15 -25.13 -13.21
N THR A 163 -19.55 -25.97 -14.07
CA THR A 163 -20.22 -27.13 -14.66
C THR A 163 -20.66 -28.14 -13.60
N MET A 164 -19.80 -28.45 -12.62
CA MET A 164 -20.14 -29.39 -11.54
C MET A 164 -21.18 -28.81 -10.57
N LEU A 165 -21.13 -27.51 -10.28
CA LEU A 165 -22.15 -26.81 -9.49
C LEU A 165 -23.52 -26.88 -10.18
N LEU A 166 -23.59 -26.65 -11.50
CA LEU A 166 -24.83 -26.76 -12.27
C LEU A 166 -25.36 -28.20 -12.28
N LYS A 167 -24.50 -29.20 -12.55
CA LYS A 167 -24.87 -30.63 -12.47
C LYS A 167 -25.39 -31.01 -11.08
N CYS A 168 -24.74 -30.53 -10.02
CA CYS A 168 -25.17 -30.75 -8.63
C CYS A 168 -26.54 -30.13 -8.35
N LYS A 169 -26.77 -28.86 -8.74
CA LYS A 169 -28.06 -28.16 -8.61
C LYS A 169 -29.19 -28.90 -9.36
N MET A 170 -28.93 -29.40 -10.56
CA MET A 170 -29.93 -30.19 -11.32
C MET A 170 -30.22 -31.54 -10.66
N ARG A 171 -29.19 -32.24 -10.17
CA ARG A 171 -29.35 -33.49 -9.41
C ARG A 171 -30.13 -33.26 -8.11
N GLN A 172 -29.84 -32.18 -7.37
CA GLN A 172 -30.56 -31.80 -6.16
C GLN A 172 -32.04 -31.55 -6.44
N LYS A 173 -32.38 -30.78 -7.48
CA LYS A 173 -33.78 -30.59 -7.91
C LYS A 173 -34.48 -31.91 -8.23
N ASN A 174 -33.82 -32.82 -8.98
CA ASN A 174 -34.37 -34.13 -9.31
C ASN A 174 -34.60 -35.01 -8.07
N LEU A 175 -33.65 -35.02 -7.12
CA LEU A 175 -33.77 -35.74 -5.86
C LEU A 175 -34.86 -35.16 -4.97
N ASN A 176 -35.00 -33.83 -4.87
CA ASN A 176 -36.07 -33.18 -4.12
C ASN A 176 -37.45 -33.55 -4.68
N VAL A 177 -37.63 -33.58 -6.00
CA VAL A 177 -38.88 -34.02 -6.63
C VAL A 177 -39.17 -35.51 -6.36
N LYS A 178 -38.14 -36.38 -6.40
CA LYS A 178 -38.28 -37.80 -6.04
C LYS A 178 -38.66 -38.00 -4.57
N LEU A 179 -37.98 -37.29 -3.66
CA LEU A 179 -38.27 -37.31 -2.23
C LEU A 179 -39.69 -36.82 -1.95
N LEU A 180 -40.13 -35.73 -2.58
CA LEU A 180 -41.50 -35.23 -2.46
C LEU A 180 -42.53 -36.26 -2.93
N LYS A 181 -42.30 -36.93 -4.07
CA LYS A 181 -43.18 -38.01 -4.55
C LYS A 181 -43.26 -39.18 -3.57
N ILE A 182 -42.13 -39.61 -2.99
CA ILE A 182 -42.09 -40.67 -1.99
C ILE A 182 -42.81 -40.24 -0.72
N ALA A 183 -42.60 -39.01 -0.25
CA ALA A 183 -43.27 -38.45 0.93
C ALA A 183 -44.79 -38.37 0.73
N ILE A 184 -45.26 -37.90 -0.43
CA ILE A 184 -46.70 -37.88 -0.78
C ILE A 184 -47.28 -39.29 -0.75
N ASN A 185 -46.64 -40.26 -1.42
CA ASN A 185 -47.11 -41.64 -1.46
C ASN A 185 -47.14 -42.29 -0.06
N LEU A 186 -46.13 -42.01 0.77
CA LEU A 186 -46.05 -42.48 2.15
C LEU A 186 -47.16 -41.87 3.03
N SER A 187 -47.41 -40.56 2.91
CA SER A 187 -48.50 -39.89 3.62
C SER A 187 -49.85 -40.46 3.20
N ILE A 188 -50.12 -40.60 1.90
CA ILE A 188 -51.37 -41.21 1.39
C ILE A 188 -51.54 -42.62 1.95
N LEU A 189 -50.48 -43.44 1.97
CA LEU A 189 -50.56 -44.80 2.49
C LEU A 189 -50.78 -44.85 4.02
N LYS A 190 -50.13 -43.96 4.77
CA LYS A 190 -50.22 -43.88 6.25
C LYS A 190 -51.59 -43.37 6.72
N TYR A 191 -52.12 -42.35 6.05
CA TYR A 191 -53.36 -41.67 6.45
C TYR A 191 -54.61 -42.19 5.70
N LYS A 192 -54.47 -43.25 4.89
CA LYS A 192 -55.60 -43.90 4.21
C LYS A 192 -56.67 -44.37 5.20
N GLY A 193 -57.85 -43.77 5.14
CA GLY A 193 -59.00 -44.13 5.98
C GLY A 193 -59.13 -43.32 7.27
N TYR A 194 -58.22 -42.37 7.53
CA TYR A 194 -58.41 -41.37 8.59
C TYR A 194 -59.24 -40.18 8.06
N PRO A 195 -60.00 -39.48 8.91
CA PRO A 195 -60.64 -38.22 8.53
C PRO A 195 -59.59 -37.15 8.22
N LEU A 196 -59.93 -36.21 7.33
CA LEU A 196 -59.04 -35.14 6.89
C LEU A 196 -58.67 -34.23 8.07
N THR A 197 -57.39 -33.89 8.19
CA THR A 197 -56.88 -33.03 9.28
C THR A 197 -57.01 -31.56 8.89
N ASN A 198 -57.26 -30.66 9.86
CA ASN A 198 -57.42 -29.23 9.59
C ASN A 198 -56.19 -28.60 8.91
N ASP A 199 -54.97 -29.07 9.22
CA ASP A 199 -53.74 -28.66 8.53
C ASP A 199 -53.74 -29.04 7.03
N GLU A 200 -54.37 -30.16 6.67
CA GLU A 200 -54.49 -30.64 5.28
C GLU A 200 -55.52 -29.81 4.50
N GLU A 201 -56.64 -29.45 5.13
CA GLU A 201 -57.63 -28.50 4.56
C GLU A 201 -57.00 -27.15 4.25
N LEU A 202 -56.19 -26.62 5.18
CA LEU A 202 -55.42 -25.39 5.03
C LEU A 202 -54.42 -25.51 3.86
N LEU A 203 -53.72 -26.63 3.76
CA LEU A 203 -52.78 -26.91 2.67
C LEU A 203 -53.50 -26.99 1.30
N ILE A 204 -54.66 -27.64 1.23
CA ILE A 204 -55.50 -27.71 0.03
C ILE A 204 -55.98 -26.31 -0.39
N ALA A 205 -56.47 -25.50 0.55
CA ALA A 205 -56.88 -24.12 0.28
C ALA A 205 -55.72 -23.26 -0.28
N ARG A 206 -54.50 -23.43 0.25
CA ARG A 206 -53.29 -22.78 -0.27
C ARG A 206 -52.93 -23.27 -1.68
N PHE A 207 -53.01 -24.57 -1.94
CA PHE A 207 -52.75 -25.11 -3.28
C PHE A 207 -53.77 -24.62 -4.30
N ASN A 208 -55.06 -24.58 -3.98
CA ASN A 208 -56.10 -24.05 -4.86
C ASN A 208 -55.90 -22.55 -5.13
N SER A 209 -55.54 -21.76 -4.11
CA SER A 209 -55.19 -20.34 -4.30
C SER A 209 -53.95 -20.14 -5.18
N LEU A 210 -52.95 -21.02 -5.08
CA LEU A 210 -51.75 -20.97 -5.92
C LEU A 210 -52.04 -21.42 -7.36
N LEU A 211 -52.85 -22.45 -7.53
CA LEU A 211 -53.27 -22.97 -8.83
C LEU A 211 -54.09 -21.90 -9.59
N GLY A 212 -55.07 -21.27 -8.94
CA GLY A 212 -55.85 -20.18 -9.55
C GLY A 212 -55.03 -18.92 -9.89
N LYS A 213 -53.85 -18.74 -9.29
CA LYS A 213 -52.88 -17.69 -9.69
C LYS A 213 -51.97 -18.11 -10.84
N LEU A 214 -51.76 -19.42 -11.02
CA LEU A 214 -50.97 -19.98 -12.11
C LEU A 214 -51.80 -20.10 -13.40
N ASP A 215 -53.09 -20.42 -13.25
CA ASP A 215 -54.09 -20.53 -14.32
C ASP A 215 -54.71 -19.16 -14.69
N ASP A 216 -54.09 -18.05 -14.27
CA ASP A 216 -54.49 -16.70 -14.66
C ASP A 216 -54.19 -16.49 -16.17
N PRO A 217 -55.22 -16.37 -17.04
CA PRO A 217 -55.01 -16.22 -18.47
C PRO A 217 -54.31 -14.89 -18.81
N VAL A 218 -54.38 -13.88 -17.95
CA VAL A 218 -53.68 -12.60 -18.14
C VAL A 218 -52.16 -12.81 -17.99
N GLY A 219 -51.75 -13.61 -17.01
CA GLY A 219 -50.34 -13.99 -16.82
C GLY A 219 -49.79 -14.79 -18.00
N LEU A 220 -50.53 -15.78 -18.50
CA LEU A 220 -50.13 -16.60 -19.63
C LEU A 220 -50.08 -15.80 -20.95
N ASN A 221 -51.08 -14.95 -21.20
CA ASN A 221 -51.10 -14.07 -22.37
C ASN A 221 -49.91 -13.11 -22.37
N ARG A 222 -49.58 -12.51 -21.22
CA ARG A 222 -48.40 -11.65 -21.09
C ARG A 222 -47.09 -12.39 -21.39
N VAL A 223 -46.97 -13.66 -21.00
CA VAL A 223 -45.80 -14.49 -21.36
C VAL A 223 -45.75 -14.72 -22.88
N ASN A 224 -46.89 -15.00 -23.52
CA ASN A 224 -46.96 -15.16 -24.98
C ASN A 224 -46.67 -13.86 -25.73
N GLU A 225 -47.15 -12.70 -25.25
CA GLU A 225 -46.82 -11.38 -25.79
C GLU A 225 -45.32 -11.07 -25.67
N LEU A 226 -44.70 -11.42 -24.54
CA LEU A 226 -43.25 -11.28 -24.35
C LEU A 226 -42.46 -12.21 -25.28
N TRP A 227 -42.92 -13.44 -25.52
CA TRP A 227 -42.33 -14.34 -26.52
C TRP A 227 -42.50 -13.83 -27.95
N ALA A 228 -43.68 -13.33 -28.32
CA ALA A 228 -43.93 -12.74 -29.63
C ALA A 228 -43.05 -11.50 -29.85
N ARG A 229 -42.93 -10.64 -28.83
CA ARG A 229 -42.03 -9.48 -28.85
C ARG A 229 -40.56 -9.88 -28.92
N LEU A 230 -40.12 -10.90 -28.18
CA LEU A 230 -38.76 -11.43 -28.28
C LEU A 230 -38.49 -12.00 -29.68
N SER A 231 -39.48 -12.64 -30.30
CA SER A 231 -39.40 -13.18 -31.65
C SER A 231 -39.43 -12.10 -32.75
N SER A 232 -39.98 -10.91 -32.47
CA SER A 232 -39.95 -9.77 -33.41
C SER A 232 -38.74 -8.85 -33.23
N LEU A 233 -37.98 -9.02 -32.13
CA LEU A 233 -36.67 -8.39 -31.90
C LEU A 233 -35.48 -9.28 -32.32
N LYS A 234 -35.75 -10.46 -32.89
CA LYS A 234 -34.74 -11.36 -33.48
C LYS A 234 -34.76 -11.28 -35.01
#